data_AF-A0A841CQQ2-F1
#
_entry.id   AF-A0A841CQQ2-F1
#
_cell.length_a   1.000
_cell.length_b   1.000
_cell.length_c   1.000
_cell.angle_alpha   90.00
_cell.angle_beta   90.00
_cell.angle_gamma   90.00
#
_symmetry.space_group_name_H-M   'P 1'
#
loop_
_entity.id
_entity.type
_entity.pdbx_description
1 polymer ?
#
loop_
_entity_poly.entity_id
_entity_poly.type
_entity_poly.pdbx_seq_one_letter_code
_entity_poly.pdbx_strand_id
1 'polypeptide(L)' 'MEKYRLTREWVPLAQFPTGSQYHYGCFLIGRDDLADKRFDRTLSFTMFTE' A
#
# COMPACT_ATOMS: atom_id res chain seq x y z
N MET A 1 -0.94 -6.28 -19.00
CA MET A 1 -0.29 -7.16 -18.00
C MET A 1 0.79 -6.42 -17.19
N GLU A 2 0.56 -5.16 -16.78
CA GLU A 2 1.58 -4.38 -16.06
C GLU A 2 1.15 -4.05 -14.61
N LYS A 3 -0.16 -3.89 -14.36
CA LYS A 3 -0.72 -3.64 -13.02
C LYS A 3 -0.52 -4.78 -12.01
N TYR A 4 -0.40 -6.03 -12.47
CA TYR A 4 -0.19 -7.19 -11.59
C TYR A 4 1.26 -7.45 -11.21
N ARG A 5 2.23 -6.84 -11.92
CA ARG A 5 3.65 -7.00 -11.56
C ARG A 5 4.03 -6.08 -10.41
N LEU A 6 3.50 -4.85 -10.41
CA LEU A 6 3.70 -3.90 -9.31
C LEU A 6 3.14 -4.40 -7.98
N THR A 7 2.03 -5.16 -7.94
CA THR A 7 1.48 -5.68 -6.68
C THR A 7 2.27 -6.82 -6.05
N ARG A 8 3.28 -7.40 -6.72
CA ARG A 8 4.07 -8.51 -6.14
C ARG A 8 5.18 -8.02 -5.20
N GLU A 9 5.67 -6.81 -5.43
CA GLU A 9 6.77 -6.19 -4.67
C GLU A 9 6.27 -5.42 -3.44
N TRP A 10 5.05 -4.89 -3.50
CA TRP A 10 4.48 -4.02 -2.47
C TRP A 10 3.40 -4.73 -1.66
N VAL A 11 3.51 -4.66 -0.33
CA VAL A 11 2.61 -5.30 0.64
C VAL A 11 1.83 -4.22 1.39
N PRO A 12 0.50 -4.35 1.55
CA PRO A 12 -0.28 -3.41 2.36
C PRO A 12 0.06 -3.59 3.84
N LEU A 13 0.55 -2.52 4.46
CA LEU A 13 0.91 -2.46 5.87
C LEU A 13 -0.29 -2.06 6.73
N ALA A 14 -1.05 -1.06 6.30
CA ALA A 14 -2.23 -0.58 7.00
C ALA A 14 -3.21 0.06 6.02
N GLN A 15 -4.50 -0.20 6.24
CA GLN A 15 -5.60 0.47 5.56
C GLN A 15 -6.38 1.28 6.59
N PHE A 16 -6.70 2.52 6.25
CA PHE A 16 -7.47 3.41 7.11
C PHE A 16 -8.61 4.05 6.31
N PRO A 17 -9.79 4.22 6.93
CA PRO A 17 -10.88 4.91 6.29
C PRO A 17 -10.46 6.34 5.99
N THR A 18 -10.73 6.81 4.77
CA THR A 18 -10.70 8.24 4.50
C THR A 18 -12.08 8.84 4.80
N GLY A 19 -12.20 10.17 4.80
CA GLY A 19 -13.51 10.84 4.87
C GLY A 19 -14.44 10.56 3.68
N SER A 20 -14.00 9.73 2.72
CA SER A 20 -14.79 9.27 1.59
C SER A 20 -15.22 7.82 1.78
N GLN A 21 -16.51 7.56 1.54
CA GLN A 21 -17.13 6.22 1.59
C GLN A 21 -16.62 5.23 0.52
N TYR A 22 -15.85 5.71 -0.47
CA TYR A 22 -15.31 4.91 -1.58
C TYR A 22 -13.77 4.87 -1.64
N HIS A 23 -13.10 5.60 -0.75
CA HIS A 23 -11.65 5.72 -0.78
C HIS A 23 -11.08 5.30 0.57
N TYR A 24 -10.09 4.42 0.54
CA TYR A 24 -9.32 4.03 1.71
C TYR A 24 -7.89 4.52 1.54
N GLY A 25 -7.32 5.06 2.61
CA GLY A 25 -5.90 5.32 2.67
C GLY A 25 -5.20 3.98 2.90
N CYS A 26 -4.13 3.72 2.18
CA CYS A 26 -3.35 2.51 2.33
C CYS A 26 -1.86 2.88 2.40
N PHE A 27 -1.16 2.33 3.38
CA PHE A 27 0.30 2.33 3.39
C PHE A 27 0.81 1.04 2.77
N LEU A 28 1.65 1.17 1.75
CA LEU A 28 2.35 0.07 1.10
C LEU A 28 3.81 0.08 1.53
N ILE A 29 4.39 -1.10 1.71
CA ILE A 29 5.82 -1.27 1.97
C ILE A 29 6.39 -2.34 1.04
N GLY A 30 7.62 -2.13 0.57
CA GLY A 30 8.34 -3.17 -0.19
C GLY A 30 8.56 -4.41 0.68
N ARG A 31 8.56 -5.59 0.08
CA ARG A 31 8.76 -6.84 0.84
C ARG A 31 10.11 -6.89 1.56
N ASP A 32 11.18 -6.48 0.88
CA ASP A 32 12.52 -6.43 1.48
C ASP A 32 12.61 -5.37 2.57
N ASP A 33 12.00 -4.20 2.34
CA ASP A 33 11.93 -3.13 3.36
C ASP A 33 11.10 -3.55 4.59
N LEU A 34 10.07 -4.38 4.41
CA LEU A 34 9.33 -4.98 5.52
C LEU A 34 10.20 -5.98 6.31
N ALA A 35 11.00 -6.80 5.62
CA ALA A 35 11.91 -7.75 6.24
C ALA A 35 13.00 -7.01 7.05
N ASP A 36 13.52 -5.90 6.52
CA ASP A 36 14.51 -5.02 7.17
C ASP A 36 13.89 -3.99 8.13
N LYS A 37 12.57 -4.00 8.33
CA LYS A 37 11.80 -3.07 9.20
C LYS A 37 12.01 -1.58 8.85
N ARG A 38 12.24 -1.28 7.58
CA ARG A 38 12.46 0.07 7.04
C ARG A 38 11.13 0.76 6.71
N PHE A 39 10.39 1.06 7.78
CA PHE A 39 9.11 1.75 7.67
C PHE A 39 9.25 3.19 7.16
N ASP A 40 10.46 3.76 7.13
CA ASP A 40 10.72 5.06 6.50
C ASP A 40 10.47 5.06 4.98
N ARG A 41 10.49 3.88 4.35
CA ARG A 41 10.26 3.70 2.90
C ARG A 41 8.83 3.32 2.54
N THR A 42 7.87 3.49 3.46
CA THR A 42 6.46 3.25 3.15
C THR A 42 5.93 4.28 2.16
N LEU A 43 5.10 3.83 1.22
CA LEU A 43 4.35 4.68 0.30
C LEU A 43 2.91 4.83 0.79
N SER A 44 2.42 6.07 0.89
CA SER A 44 1.01 6.34 1.10
C SER A 44 0.28 6.38 -0.24
N PHE A 45 -0.76 5.57 -0.41
CA PHE A 45 -1.59 5.55 -1.60
C PHE A 45 -3.07 5.57 -1.23
N THR A 46 -3.89 6.28 -2.01
CA THR A 46 -5.34 6.24 -1.87
C THR A 46 -5.89 5.10 -2.70
N MET A 47 -6.28 4.01 -2.05
CA MET A 47 -6.89 2.86 -2.70
C MET A 47 -8.39 3.12 -2.88
N PHE A 48 -8.84 3.03 -4.13
CA PHE A 48 -10.24 3.11 -4.48
C PHE A 48 -10.87 1.72 -4.40
N THR A 49 -11.98 1.60 -3.71
CA THR A 49 -12.78 0.37 -3.62
C THR A 49 -13.99 0.54 -4.54
N GLU A 50 -13.89 0.08 -5.79
CA GLU A 50 -15.03 -0.15 -6.69
C GLU A 50 -15.44 -1.62 -6.66
#